data_AF-A0A6J0JB90-F1
#
_entry.id   AF-A0A6J0JB90-F1
#
_cell.length_a   1.000
_cell.length_b   1.000
_cell.length_c   1.000
_cell.angle_alpha   90.00
_cell.angle_beta   90.00
_cell.angle_gamma   90.00
#
_symmetry.space_group_name_H-M   'P 1'
#
loop_
_entity.id
_entity.type
_entity.pdbx_description
1 polymer ?
#
loop_
_entity_poly.entity_id
_entity_poly.type
_entity_poly.pdbx_seq_one_letter_code
_entity_poly.pdbx_strand_id
1 'polypeptide(L)'
;MSNNVCFLVFLSCLGVTSATNLEQTTIVIDGTRQIAEIDDNFVCATLDWWPPEKCNYDQCPWGYASLINLNLSSPLLAKAIQAFKALRIRIGGSLQDQVIYDVGDLKTPCSGFKKTGDGLFGFSEGCLHMERWDELNRFFHATGAIVTFGLNALYGREKLSGNAWGGEWDHTNTQDFMNYTVSKGYAIDSWEFGNELSGSGIGTSVSVELYGNDLIVLKDVIKNVYKSSRTKPLLLAPGGFYEEKWYSELFRLSGPGVLDVMTHHIYNLGPGNDPKLGSRILDPNYLSETVSGTFKNVDRTIQEHGPWASAWVGEAGGAFNSGGRQVSDTFINSFWYLDQFGMSSMHNTKVYCRQALVGGFYGLLEKETFVPNPDYYSALLWHRLMGKGVLGVQTNASEYLRTYVHCSKGRAGITILLINLSQQTTFTVAVSNGVKVVLQAESTKRRSFLETIKNKVSWVGNKASDGYLNREEYHLSPKDGDLRSKVMLLNGNPLEPTIAGDIPKLEPVRHGVKSPVYINPLSISFIVLPTFDAPACS
;
A
#
# COMPACT_ATOMS: atom_id res chain seq x y z
N MET A 1 25.61 70.06 -25.86
CA MET A 1 24.44 69.42 -26.48
C MET A 1 24.78 67.95 -26.67
N SER A 2 24.29 67.08 -25.79
CA SER A 2 24.48 65.63 -25.88
C SER A 2 23.10 65.00 -26.07
N ASN A 3 22.87 64.36 -27.22
CA ASN A 3 21.63 63.67 -27.54
C ASN A 3 21.73 62.23 -27.02
N ASN A 4 20.97 61.90 -25.98
CA ASN A 4 20.74 60.52 -25.58
C ASN A 4 19.55 59.96 -26.36
N VAL A 5 19.82 58.98 -27.22
CA VAL A 5 18.80 58.16 -27.91
C VAL A 5 18.43 57.02 -26.98
N CYS A 6 17.15 56.91 -26.63
CA CYS A 6 16.61 55.83 -25.80
C CYS A 6 16.04 54.73 -26.72
N PHE A 7 16.64 53.53 -26.69
CA PHE A 7 16.11 52.35 -27.37
C PHE A 7 15.13 51.63 -26.43
N LEU A 8 13.83 51.66 -26.75
CA LEU A 8 12.81 50.84 -26.11
C LEU A 8 12.79 49.46 -26.79
N VAL A 9 13.27 48.44 -26.09
CA VAL A 9 13.13 47.02 -26.48
C VAL A 9 11.78 46.53 -25.96
N PHE A 10 10.83 46.32 -26.86
CA PHE A 10 9.60 45.57 -26.57
C PHE A 10 9.94 44.08 -26.47
N LEU A 11 10.04 43.53 -25.26
CA LEU A 11 9.97 42.08 -25.06
C LEU A 11 8.53 41.62 -25.22
N SER A 12 8.22 40.98 -26.35
CA SER A 12 7.00 40.21 -26.52
C SER A 12 7.04 38.99 -25.59
N CYS A 13 6.18 38.98 -24.58
CA CYS A 13 5.86 37.76 -23.83
C CYS A 13 5.09 36.81 -24.76
N LEU A 14 5.80 35.95 -25.48
CA LEU A 14 5.23 34.75 -26.06
C LEU A 14 4.93 33.79 -24.91
N GLY A 15 3.70 33.82 -24.42
CA GLY A 15 3.18 32.79 -23.55
C GLY A 15 3.30 31.44 -24.26
N VAL A 16 4.15 30.56 -23.74
CA VAL A 16 4.22 29.17 -24.19
C VAL A 16 2.93 28.50 -23.76
N THR A 17 1.91 28.51 -24.62
CA THR A 17 0.78 27.61 -24.48
C THR A 17 1.29 26.20 -24.77
N SER A 18 1.63 25.44 -23.74
CA SER A 18 1.85 24.00 -23.90
C SER A 18 0.58 23.40 -24.51
N ALA A 19 0.67 22.96 -25.77
CA ALA A 19 -0.44 22.32 -26.45
C ALA A 19 -0.74 21.00 -25.74
N THR A 20 -1.91 20.89 -25.11
CA THR A 20 -2.40 19.63 -24.55
C THR A 20 -2.90 18.76 -25.69
N ASN A 21 -2.31 17.58 -25.85
CA ASN A 21 -2.78 16.58 -26.82
C ASN A 21 -4.05 15.90 -26.29
N LEU A 22 -5.00 15.61 -27.18
CA LEU A 22 -6.19 14.85 -26.84
C LEU A 22 -6.10 13.47 -27.48
N GLU A 23 -5.97 12.43 -26.65
CA GLU A 23 -5.92 11.04 -27.12
C GLU A 23 -7.22 10.32 -26.77
N GLN A 24 -7.82 9.64 -27.75
CA GLN A 24 -9.02 8.83 -27.53
C GLN A 24 -8.62 7.38 -27.33
N THR A 25 -9.08 6.79 -26.22
CA THR A 25 -8.82 5.40 -25.88
C THR A 25 -10.10 4.67 -25.51
N THR A 26 -10.13 3.37 -25.78
CA THR A 26 -11.19 2.46 -25.38
C THR A 26 -10.65 1.41 -24.44
N ILE A 27 -11.34 1.22 -23.33
CA ILE A 27 -11.09 0.17 -22.36
C ILE A 27 -12.20 -0.88 -22.51
N VAL A 28 -11.79 -2.13 -22.67
CA VAL A 28 -12.67 -3.31 -22.74
C VAL A 28 -12.48 -4.10 -21.45
N ILE A 29 -13.57 -4.29 -20.71
CA ILE A 29 -13.54 -4.93 -19.39
C ILE A 29 -14.12 -6.34 -19.53
N ASP A 30 -13.39 -7.34 -19.06
CA ASP A 30 -13.89 -8.71 -18.91
C ASP A 30 -14.72 -8.81 -17.62
N GLY A 31 -16.03 -8.56 -17.74
CA GLY A 31 -16.97 -8.67 -16.62
C GLY A 31 -17.39 -10.11 -16.28
N THR A 32 -16.91 -11.12 -17.01
CA THR A 32 -17.38 -12.52 -16.88
C THR A 32 -16.68 -13.30 -15.78
N ARG A 33 -15.47 -12.88 -15.39
CA ARG A 33 -14.64 -13.57 -14.39
C ARG A 33 -13.75 -12.60 -13.63
N GLN A 34 -13.45 -12.94 -12.39
CA GLN A 34 -12.39 -12.28 -11.62
C GLN A 34 -11.04 -12.90 -12.00
N ILE A 35 -10.02 -12.07 -12.20
CA ILE A 35 -8.64 -12.54 -12.49
C ILE A 35 -7.82 -12.74 -11.21
N ALA A 36 -8.22 -12.06 -10.13
CA ALA A 36 -7.62 -12.13 -8.81
C ALA A 36 -8.64 -11.61 -7.79
N GLU A 37 -8.33 -11.80 -6.51
CA GLU A 37 -9.12 -11.28 -5.39
C GLU A 37 -8.20 -10.63 -4.35
N ILE A 38 -8.62 -9.51 -3.78
CA ILE A 38 -7.95 -8.83 -2.64
C ILE A 38 -8.76 -8.98 -1.33
N ASP A 39 -8.16 -8.69 -0.18
CA ASP A 39 -8.88 -8.68 1.10
C ASP A 39 -9.82 -7.46 1.23
N ASP A 40 -10.89 -7.57 2.02
CA ASP A 40 -11.77 -6.43 2.34
C ASP A 40 -11.01 -5.28 3.02
N ASN A 41 -9.93 -5.60 3.75
CA ASN A 41 -8.99 -4.70 4.40
C ASN A 41 -7.62 -4.69 3.68
N PHE A 42 -7.64 -4.70 2.34
CA PHE A 42 -6.44 -4.63 1.50
C PHE A 42 -5.51 -3.47 1.86
N VAL A 43 -6.07 -2.30 2.16
CA VAL A 43 -5.29 -1.14 2.59
C VAL A 43 -4.80 -1.35 4.02
N CYS A 44 -3.48 -1.34 4.18
CA CYS A 44 -2.80 -1.43 5.45
C CYS A 44 -1.80 -0.27 5.59
N ALA A 45 -1.46 0.09 6.82
CA ALA A 45 -0.38 1.02 7.13
C ALA A 45 0.50 0.44 8.24
N THR A 46 1.75 0.87 8.32
CA THR A 46 2.66 0.41 9.38
C THR A 46 2.81 1.42 10.52
N LEU A 47 3.20 0.94 11.69
CA LEU A 47 3.76 1.76 12.77
C LEU A 47 5.15 1.22 13.10
N ASP A 48 6.14 2.11 13.15
CA ASP A 48 7.55 1.75 13.29
C ASP A 48 8.08 1.99 14.71
N TRP A 49 9.25 1.44 15.01
CA TRP A 49 10.00 1.57 16.26
C TRP A 49 10.99 2.73 16.27
N TRP A 50 11.32 3.33 15.12
CA TRP A 50 12.38 4.34 14.99
C TRP A 50 12.25 5.51 15.99
N PRO A 51 13.25 5.74 16.86
CA PRO A 51 13.23 6.85 17.80
C PRO A 51 13.57 8.20 17.10
N PRO A 52 13.40 9.35 17.77
CA PRO A 52 13.67 10.67 17.19
C PRO A 52 15.08 10.84 16.61
N GLU A 53 16.06 10.11 17.14
CA GLU A 53 17.47 10.13 16.72
C GLU A 53 17.73 9.39 15.40
N LYS A 54 16.71 8.73 14.83
CA LYS A 54 16.80 8.10 13.52
C LYS A 54 16.86 9.16 12.43
N CYS A 55 18.04 9.30 11.84
CA CYS A 55 18.29 10.24 10.77
C CYS A 55 18.89 9.55 9.54
N ASN A 56 18.51 10.02 8.35
CA ASN A 56 19.16 9.72 7.09
C ASN A 56 19.43 11.05 6.39
N TYR A 57 20.59 11.18 5.74
CA TYR A 57 20.91 12.35 4.91
C TYR A 57 20.76 13.69 5.68
N ASP A 58 21.24 13.70 6.92
CA ASP A 58 21.14 14.85 7.85
C ASP A 58 19.71 15.32 8.16
N GLN A 59 18.73 14.41 8.01
CA GLN A 59 17.32 14.67 8.30
C GLN A 59 16.76 13.57 9.20
N CYS A 60 15.96 13.95 10.19
CA CYS A 60 15.38 13.04 11.18
C CYS A 60 13.85 13.07 11.08
N PRO A 61 13.25 12.46 10.04
CA PRO A 61 11.83 12.63 9.72
C PRO A 61 10.89 11.77 10.59
N TRP A 62 11.38 11.16 11.66
CA TRP A 62 10.60 10.29 12.54
C TRP A 62 10.01 11.04 13.73
N GLY A 63 10.75 11.96 14.36
CA GLY A 63 10.29 12.66 15.56
C GLY A 63 9.76 11.66 16.60
N TYR A 64 8.61 11.96 17.20
CA TYR A 64 7.93 11.08 18.18
C TYR A 64 6.90 10.14 17.53
N ALA A 65 7.04 9.78 16.25
CA ALA A 65 6.09 8.94 15.55
C ALA A 65 6.15 7.44 15.92
N SER A 66 7.15 7.02 16.70
CA SER A 66 7.39 5.62 17.01
C SER A 66 6.28 5.01 17.86
N LEU A 67 6.16 3.67 17.81
CA LEU A 67 5.26 2.90 18.67
C LEU A 67 5.41 3.27 20.16
N ILE A 68 6.63 3.57 20.60
CA ILE A 68 6.93 3.90 22.00
C ILE A 68 6.39 5.28 22.40
N ASN A 69 6.47 6.28 21.51
CA ASN A 69 6.26 7.69 21.87
C ASN A 69 5.08 8.37 21.17
N LEU A 70 4.43 7.72 20.20
CA LEU A 70 3.33 8.28 19.42
C LEU A 70 2.21 8.81 20.33
N ASN A 71 1.75 10.04 20.07
CA ASN A 71 0.65 10.63 20.81
C ASN A 71 -0.70 9.99 20.39
N LEU A 72 -1.15 9.01 21.18
CA LEU A 72 -2.40 8.28 20.95
C LEU A 72 -3.66 9.06 21.37
N SER A 73 -3.51 10.22 22.02
CA SER A 73 -4.64 11.05 22.46
C SER A 73 -5.13 12.02 21.38
N SER A 74 -4.46 12.08 20.22
CA SER A 74 -4.83 12.96 19.12
C SER A 74 -6.17 12.55 18.48
N PRO A 75 -7.20 13.41 18.48
CA PRO A 75 -8.46 13.12 17.82
C PRO A 75 -8.32 12.93 16.31
N LEU A 76 -7.41 13.67 15.67
CA LEU A 76 -7.19 13.57 14.23
C LEU A 76 -6.56 12.22 13.85
N LEU A 77 -5.60 11.73 14.65
CA LEU A 77 -5.02 10.40 14.45
C LEU A 77 -6.10 9.31 14.57
N ALA A 78 -6.94 9.38 15.61
CA ALA A 78 -8.02 8.42 15.81
C ALA A 78 -9.05 8.46 14.65
N LYS A 79 -9.50 9.66 14.26
CA LYS A 79 -10.46 9.85 13.17
C LYS A 79 -9.89 9.43 11.81
N ALA A 80 -8.59 9.59 11.60
CA ALA A 80 -7.92 9.15 10.39
C ALA A 80 -7.97 7.62 10.23
N ILE A 81 -7.74 6.87 11.31
CA ILE A 81 -7.86 5.41 11.31
C ILE A 81 -9.33 4.99 11.16
N GLN A 82 -10.23 5.61 11.92
CA GLN A 82 -11.67 5.31 11.89
C GLN A 82 -12.32 5.56 10.52
N ALA A 83 -11.75 6.45 9.69
CA ALA A 83 -12.27 6.73 8.34
C ALA A 83 -12.25 5.50 7.42
N PHE A 84 -11.38 4.53 7.70
CA PHE A 84 -11.30 3.22 7.04
C PHE A 84 -12.20 2.16 7.69
N LYS A 85 -12.84 2.47 8.81
CA LYS A 85 -13.63 1.57 9.67
C LYS A 85 -12.82 0.44 10.33
N ALA A 86 -11.96 -0.24 9.58
CA ALA A 86 -11.12 -1.34 10.02
C ALA A 86 -9.75 -1.31 9.31
N LEU A 87 -8.98 -0.22 9.51
CA LEU A 87 -7.63 -0.12 8.95
C LEU A 87 -6.73 -1.17 9.58
N ARG A 88 -6.02 -1.95 8.76
CA ARG A 88 -4.97 -2.83 9.25
C ARG A 88 -3.71 -2.03 9.58
N ILE A 89 -3.17 -2.26 10.77
CA ILE A 89 -1.94 -1.65 11.26
C ILE A 89 -0.91 -2.74 11.53
N ARG A 90 0.16 -2.74 10.75
CA ARG A 90 1.33 -3.62 10.95
C ARG A 90 2.37 -2.91 11.82
N ILE A 91 2.59 -3.42 13.02
CA ILE A 91 3.59 -2.90 13.95
C ILE A 91 4.89 -3.66 13.70
N GLY A 92 5.95 -2.97 13.30
CA GLY A 92 7.21 -3.62 12.93
C GLY A 92 8.27 -2.66 12.43
N GLY A 93 9.15 -3.12 11.55
CA GLY A 93 10.27 -2.35 11.00
C GLY A 93 11.62 -2.80 11.57
N SER A 94 12.71 -2.19 11.12
CA SER A 94 14.06 -2.75 11.33
C SER A 94 14.46 -2.96 12.80
N LEU A 95 13.98 -2.14 13.74
CA LEU A 95 14.33 -2.32 15.15
C LEU A 95 13.51 -3.40 15.87
N GLN A 96 12.49 -3.98 15.22
CA GLN A 96 11.65 -5.04 15.79
C GLN A 96 12.47 -6.22 16.35
N ASP A 97 13.52 -6.62 15.62
CA ASP A 97 14.41 -7.71 16.00
C ASP A 97 15.42 -7.35 17.11
N GLN A 98 15.24 -6.19 17.73
CA GLN A 98 16.00 -5.74 18.90
C GLN A 98 15.06 -5.32 20.05
N VAL A 99 13.75 -5.60 19.93
CA VAL A 99 12.78 -5.30 20.97
C VAL A 99 12.70 -6.44 21.97
N ILE A 100 12.82 -6.09 23.24
CA ILE A 100 12.53 -6.94 24.39
C ILE A 100 11.16 -6.57 24.94
N TYR A 101 10.35 -7.55 25.31
CA TYR A 101 9.04 -7.31 25.92
C TYR A 101 9.16 -7.34 27.46
N ASP A 102 8.69 -6.28 28.13
CA ASP A 102 8.79 -6.10 29.59
C ASP A 102 7.76 -6.94 30.36
N VAL A 103 7.88 -8.27 30.26
CA VAL A 103 6.87 -9.21 30.73
C VAL A 103 7.51 -10.53 31.14
N GLY A 104 6.86 -11.24 32.06
CA GLY A 104 7.37 -12.49 32.61
C GLY A 104 8.57 -12.26 33.52
N ASP A 105 9.47 -13.24 33.56
CA ASP A 105 10.70 -13.20 34.37
C ASP A 105 11.86 -12.58 33.56
N LEU A 106 11.67 -11.34 33.10
CA LEU A 106 12.67 -10.66 32.29
C LEU A 106 13.99 -10.50 33.05
N LYS A 107 15.07 -11.06 32.49
CA LYS A 107 16.39 -11.09 33.14
C LYS A 107 17.21 -9.82 32.94
N THR A 108 16.90 -9.05 31.91
CA THR A 108 17.62 -7.84 31.52
C THR A 108 16.80 -6.60 31.88
N PRO A 109 17.45 -5.48 32.28
CA PRO A 109 16.74 -4.23 32.52
C PRO A 109 16.03 -3.76 31.25
N CYS A 110 14.73 -3.50 31.35
CA CYS A 110 13.95 -2.92 30.25
C CYS A 110 14.36 -1.45 30.05
N SER A 111 15.02 -1.16 28.94
CA SER A 111 15.43 0.21 28.58
C SER A 111 15.02 0.55 27.15
N GLY A 112 14.63 1.80 26.92
CA GLY A 112 14.33 2.30 25.57
C GLY A 112 15.56 2.33 24.65
N PHE A 113 15.30 2.34 23.35
CA PHE A 113 16.34 2.44 22.32
C PHE A 113 17.28 3.63 22.55
N LYS A 114 18.58 3.40 22.41
CA LYS A 114 19.61 4.44 22.43
C LYS A 114 20.47 4.35 21.19
N LYS A 115 20.83 5.49 20.62
CA LYS A 115 21.76 5.55 19.50
C LYS A 115 23.14 5.07 19.98
N THR A 116 23.71 4.09 19.28
CA THR A 116 25.04 3.55 19.56
C THR A 116 25.76 3.19 18.26
N GLY A 117 27.07 3.41 18.20
CA GLY A 117 27.84 3.28 16.95
C GLY A 117 28.04 1.84 16.46
N ASP A 118 27.95 0.88 17.37
CA ASP A 118 28.21 -0.55 17.17
C ASP A 118 26.95 -1.42 17.18
N GLY A 119 25.80 -0.84 17.53
CA GLY A 119 24.51 -1.52 17.60
C GLY A 119 23.93 -1.81 16.22
N LEU A 120 23.02 -2.79 16.15
CA LEU A 120 22.38 -3.15 14.90
C LEU A 120 21.48 -1.97 14.44
N PHE A 121 21.67 -1.56 13.19
CA PHE A 121 21.13 -0.30 12.62
C PHE A 121 21.54 0.99 13.35
N GLY A 122 22.58 0.96 14.18
CA GLY A 122 23.07 2.11 14.95
C GLY A 122 22.30 2.37 16.24
N PHE A 123 21.60 1.36 16.76
CA PHE A 123 20.83 1.45 18.00
C PHE A 123 21.09 0.24 18.90
N SER A 124 20.92 0.45 20.21
CA SER A 124 20.90 -0.62 21.20
C SER A 124 19.65 -1.48 21.05
N GLU A 125 19.56 -2.55 21.84
CA GLU A 125 18.26 -3.12 22.18
C GLU A 125 17.34 -2.06 22.77
N GLY A 126 16.05 -2.22 22.50
CA GLY A 126 14.98 -1.40 23.04
C GLY A 126 13.96 -2.29 23.72
N CYS A 127 13.06 -1.68 24.48
CA CYS A 127 12.08 -2.42 25.26
C CYS A 127 10.68 -1.85 25.11
N LEU A 128 9.69 -2.74 24.96
CA LEU A 128 8.27 -2.40 25.01
C LEU A 128 7.75 -2.67 26.42
N HIS A 129 7.49 -1.59 27.17
CA HIS A 129 6.79 -1.67 28.44
C HIS A 129 5.33 -2.10 28.24
N MET A 130 4.83 -3.00 29.08
CA MET A 130 3.45 -3.49 28.96
C MET A 130 2.39 -2.41 29.22
N GLU A 131 2.70 -1.38 30.01
CA GLU A 131 1.82 -0.21 30.13
C GLU A 131 1.61 0.49 28.77
N ARG A 132 2.68 0.66 28.00
CA ARG A 132 2.59 1.22 26.66
C ARG A 132 1.82 0.30 25.71
N TRP A 133 1.99 -1.01 25.85
CA TRP A 133 1.20 -1.99 25.10
C TRP A 133 -0.30 -1.91 25.43
N ASP A 134 -0.66 -1.70 26.71
CA ASP A 134 -2.04 -1.48 27.14
C ASP A 134 -2.62 -0.19 26.54
N GLU A 135 -1.85 0.90 26.48
CA GLU A 135 -2.25 2.15 25.81
C GLU A 135 -2.55 1.95 24.32
N LEU A 136 -1.64 1.27 23.61
CA LEU A 136 -1.79 0.98 22.19
C LEU A 136 -3.03 0.15 21.91
N ASN A 137 -3.29 -0.90 22.70
CA ASN A 137 -4.48 -1.73 22.52
C ASN A 137 -5.78 -1.00 22.84
N ARG A 138 -5.80 -0.13 23.86
CA ARG A 138 -6.95 0.76 24.09
C ARG A 138 -7.21 1.65 22.87
N PHE A 139 -6.16 2.19 22.27
CA PHE A 139 -6.25 3.02 21.07
C PHE A 139 -6.72 2.21 19.84
N PHE A 140 -6.17 1.03 19.58
CA PHE A 140 -6.59 0.17 18.46
C PHE A 140 -8.05 -0.25 18.61
N HIS A 141 -8.46 -0.63 19.82
CA HIS A 141 -9.85 -0.95 20.10
C HIS A 141 -10.79 0.24 19.86
N ALA A 142 -10.43 1.44 20.36
CA ALA A 142 -11.23 2.65 20.18
C ALA A 142 -11.33 3.11 18.72
N THR A 143 -10.35 2.77 17.89
CA THR A 143 -10.31 3.14 16.47
C THR A 143 -10.85 2.06 15.53
N GLY A 144 -11.06 0.84 16.03
CA GLY A 144 -11.44 -0.31 15.21
C GLY A 144 -10.30 -0.88 14.37
N ALA A 145 -9.04 -0.54 14.68
CA ALA A 145 -7.89 -1.01 13.93
C ALA A 145 -7.72 -2.54 14.02
N ILE A 146 -7.31 -3.16 12.93
CA ILE A 146 -6.94 -4.57 12.87
C ILE A 146 -5.43 -4.66 13.08
N VAL A 147 -4.98 -5.39 14.10
CA VAL A 147 -3.57 -5.36 14.51
C VAL A 147 -2.81 -6.58 13.97
N THR A 148 -1.73 -6.30 13.27
CA THR A 148 -0.64 -7.23 12.96
C THR A 148 0.58 -6.81 13.76
N PHE A 149 1.17 -7.70 14.55
CA PHE A 149 2.35 -7.36 15.36
C PHE A 149 3.55 -8.22 14.96
N GLY A 150 4.66 -7.55 14.65
CA GLY A 150 5.93 -8.19 14.32
C GLY A 150 6.75 -8.54 15.57
N LEU A 151 7.19 -9.79 15.62
CA LEU A 151 7.92 -10.40 16.73
C LEU A 151 9.42 -10.33 16.52
N ASN A 152 10.18 -10.26 17.62
CA ASN A 152 11.63 -10.32 17.59
C ASN A 152 12.12 -11.76 17.29
N ALA A 153 12.68 -11.96 16.09
CA ALA A 153 13.21 -13.25 15.66
C ALA A 153 14.71 -13.43 15.99
N LEU A 154 15.37 -12.42 16.55
CA LEU A 154 16.77 -12.47 16.99
C LEU A 154 16.94 -12.67 18.51
N TYR A 155 15.86 -12.68 19.29
CA TYR A 155 15.97 -12.91 20.74
C TYR A 155 16.63 -14.28 21.04
N GLY A 156 17.72 -14.25 21.82
CA GLY A 156 18.54 -15.42 22.15
C GLY A 156 19.57 -15.82 21.08
N ARG A 157 19.54 -15.21 19.89
CA ARG A 157 20.51 -15.47 18.82
C ARG A 157 21.80 -14.70 19.03
N GLU A 158 22.87 -15.19 18.42
CA GLU A 158 24.16 -14.53 18.42
C GLU A 158 24.56 -14.11 17.01
N LYS A 159 25.20 -12.94 16.91
CA LYS A 159 25.79 -12.48 15.66
C LYS A 159 26.98 -13.36 15.30
N LEU A 160 26.95 -13.91 14.10
CA LEU A 160 28.04 -14.70 13.55
C LEU A 160 29.02 -13.76 12.81
N SER A 161 29.19 -13.94 11.51
CA SER A 161 30.02 -13.10 10.65
C SER A 161 29.16 -12.31 9.66
N GLY A 162 29.62 -11.09 9.34
CA GLY A 162 28.87 -10.18 8.46
C GLY A 162 27.48 -9.88 9.01
N ASN A 163 26.46 -10.14 8.18
CA ASN A 163 25.05 -9.96 8.54
C ASN A 163 24.42 -11.20 9.17
N ALA A 164 25.09 -12.36 9.17
CA ALA A 164 24.46 -13.61 9.56
C ALA A 164 24.32 -13.73 11.09
N TRP A 165 23.15 -14.21 11.52
CA TRP A 165 22.84 -14.57 12.90
C TRP A 165 22.54 -16.06 13.01
N GLY A 166 22.94 -16.67 14.13
CA GLY A 166 22.81 -18.09 14.40
C GLY A 166 22.41 -18.37 15.85
N GLY A 167 22.42 -19.65 16.21
CA GLY A 167 21.90 -20.12 17.50
C GLY A 167 20.42 -20.47 17.43
N GLU A 168 19.89 -20.97 18.54
CA GLU A 168 18.45 -21.26 18.69
C GLU A 168 17.70 -19.96 19.01
N TRP A 169 16.50 -19.79 18.46
CA TRP A 169 15.63 -18.70 18.86
C TRP A 169 15.01 -19.01 20.23
N ASP A 170 15.18 -18.10 21.19
CA ASP A 170 14.55 -18.22 22.50
C ASP A 170 13.12 -17.64 22.43
N HIS A 171 12.13 -18.54 22.32
CA HIS A 171 10.73 -18.14 22.19
C HIS A 171 10.08 -17.66 23.50
N THR A 172 10.77 -17.73 24.65
CA THR A 172 10.15 -17.50 25.97
C THR A 172 9.60 -16.08 26.12
N ASN A 173 10.38 -15.05 25.76
CA ASN A 173 9.92 -13.65 25.85
C ASN A 173 8.72 -13.38 24.92
N THR A 174 8.72 -13.96 23.71
CA THR A 174 7.58 -13.90 22.78
C THR A 174 6.34 -14.59 23.36
N GLN A 175 6.50 -15.78 23.95
CA GLN A 175 5.39 -16.53 24.54
C GLN A 175 4.79 -15.78 25.74
N ASP A 176 5.61 -15.19 26.61
CA ASP A 176 5.14 -14.39 27.74
C ASP A 176 4.39 -13.14 27.28
N PHE A 177 4.86 -12.48 26.21
CA PHE A 177 4.17 -11.37 25.59
C PHE A 177 2.81 -11.76 24.99
N MET A 178 2.73 -12.88 24.28
CA MET A 178 1.46 -13.39 23.78
C MET A 178 0.50 -13.78 24.91
N ASN A 179 1.00 -14.42 25.98
CA ASN A 179 0.22 -14.78 27.16
C ASN A 179 -0.38 -13.54 27.83
N TYR A 180 0.43 -12.49 28.03
CA TYR A 180 -0.04 -11.23 28.58
C TYR A 180 -1.12 -10.61 27.70
N THR A 181 -0.88 -10.55 26.39
CA THR A 181 -1.84 -10.02 25.39
C THR A 181 -3.18 -10.75 25.45
N VAL A 182 -3.17 -12.09 25.49
CA VAL A 182 -4.39 -12.90 25.62
C VAL A 182 -5.05 -12.71 26.99
N SER A 183 -4.28 -12.63 28.07
CA SER A 183 -4.81 -12.43 29.43
C SER A 183 -5.56 -11.10 29.60
N LYS A 184 -5.16 -10.08 28.84
CA LYS A 184 -5.81 -8.77 28.80
C LYS A 184 -7.03 -8.74 27.87
N GLY A 185 -7.27 -9.80 27.10
CA GLY A 185 -8.32 -9.87 26.10
C GLY A 185 -8.04 -8.99 24.87
N TYR A 186 -6.77 -8.65 24.62
CA TYR A 186 -6.39 -7.86 23.45
C TYR A 186 -6.46 -8.70 22.17
N ALA A 187 -7.05 -8.12 21.13
CA ALA A 187 -7.29 -8.79 19.87
C ALA A 187 -6.13 -8.53 18.91
N ILE A 188 -5.42 -9.59 18.55
CA ILE A 188 -4.38 -9.58 17.52
C ILE A 188 -4.87 -10.46 16.38
N ASP A 189 -4.89 -9.90 15.17
CA ASP A 189 -5.33 -10.59 13.96
C ASP A 189 -4.21 -11.48 13.41
N SER A 190 -2.97 -10.99 13.50
CA SER A 190 -1.82 -11.77 13.06
C SER A 190 -0.50 -11.41 13.76
N TRP A 191 0.39 -12.40 13.81
CA TRP A 191 1.76 -12.28 14.27
C TRP A 191 2.71 -12.45 13.08
N GLU A 192 3.63 -11.51 12.89
CA GLU A 192 4.69 -11.60 11.88
C GLU A 192 6.02 -11.95 12.55
N PHE A 193 6.82 -12.83 11.96
CA PHE A 193 8.08 -13.27 12.56
C PHE A 193 9.29 -12.53 11.97
N GLY A 194 9.94 -11.67 12.75
CA GLY A 194 11.11 -10.92 12.31
C GLY A 194 10.87 -9.88 11.20
N ASN A 195 11.93 -9.15 10.84
CA ASN A 195 11.90 -8.12 9.81
C ASN A 195 13.19 -8.13 8.97
N GLU A 196 13.06 -8.37 7.66
CA GLU A 196 14.13 -8.31 6.66
C GLU A 196 15.31 -9.25 6.93
N LEU A 197 15.02 -10.41 7.52
CA LEU A 197 16.01 -11.46 7.83
C LEU A 197 16.20 -12.47 6.69
N SER A 198 15.30 -12.48 5.71
CA SER A 198 15.30 -13.44 4.60
C SER A 198 16.39 -13.15 3.56
N GLY A 199 16.93 -14.21 2.96
CA GLY A 199 17.87 -14.12 1.85
C GLY A 199 19.15 -13.37 2.24
N SER A 200 19.48 -12.34 1.47
CA SER A 200 20.63 -11.46 1.69
C SER A 200 20.50 -10.62 2.97
N GLY A 201 19.26 -10.40 3.42
CA GLY A 201 18.91 -9.59 4.58
C GLY A 201 19.28 -8.11 4.46
N ILE A 202 18.72 -7.28 5.35
CA ILE A 202 19.09 -5.86 5.48
C ILE A 202 19.77 -5.66 6.83
N GLY A 203 21.11 -5.55 6.82
CA GLY A 203 21.94 -5.43 8.03
C GLY A 203 22.02 -6.71 8.89
N THR A 204 21.07 -7.62 8.74
CA THR A 204 20.95 -8.88 9.48
C THR A 204 20.28 -9.93 8.60
N SER A 205 20.67 -11.20 8.74
CA SER A 205 20.05 -12.34 8.06
C SER A 205 20.06 -13.61 8.92
N VAL A 206 19.07 -14.47 8.71
CA VAL A 206 18.95 -15.80 9.32
C VAL A 206 18.79 -16.83 8.20
N SER A 207 19.47 -17.98 8.33
CA SER A 207 19.36 -19.04 7.33
C SER A 207 17.92 -19.57 7.23
N VAL A 208 17.51 -19.99 6.04
CA VAL A 208 16.14 -20.48 5.80
C VAL A 208 15.83 -21.74 6.63
N GLU A 209 16.85 -22.55 6.94
CA GLU A 209 16.75 -23.74 7.80
C GLU A 209 16.42 -23.38 9.25
N LEU A 210 17.15 -22.44 9.83
CA LEU A 210 16.87 -21.96 11.19
C LEU A 210 15.50 -21.28 11.23
N TYR A 211 15.25 -20.37 10.30
CA TYR A 211 14.02 -19.59 10.25
C TYR A 211 12.78 -20.48 10.04
N GLY A 212 12.87 -21.47 9.15
CA GLY A 212 11.77 -22.41 8.89
C GLY A 212 11.44 -23.29 10.10
N ASN A 213 12.45 -23.76 10.83
CA ASN A 213 12.25 -24.51 12.08
C ASN A 213 11.61 -23.64 13.17
N ASP A 214 12.04 -22.37 13.28
CA ASP A 214 11.45 -21.44 14.25
C ASP A 214 9.97 -21.17 13.97
N LEU A 215 9.56 -21.08 12.69
CA LEU A 215 8.14 -20.92 12.36
C LEU A 215 7.28 -22.11 12.83
N ILE A 216 7.82 -23.32 12.80
CA ILE A 216 7.12 -24.51 13.32
C ILE A 216 6.92 -24.34 14.84
N VAL A 217 7.98 -23.97 15.56
CA VAL A 217 7.93 -23.70 17.01
C VAL A 217 6.94 -22.58 17.31
N LEU A 218 7.00 -21.47 16.60
CA LEU A 218 6.11 -20.33 16.79
C LEU A 218 4.65 -20.69 16.50
N LYS A 219 4.37 -21.51 15.48
CA LYS A 219 3.00 -21.98 15.20
C LYS A 219 2.46 -22.79 16.38
N ASP A 220 3.28 -23.62 17.01
CA ASP A 220 2.86 -24.40 18.17
C ASP A 220 2.72 -23.55 19.43
N VAL A 221 3.58 -22.54 19.64
CA VAL A 221 3.39 -21.50 20.67
C VAL A 221 2.05 -20.80 20.48
N ILE A 222 1.74 -20.31 19.27
CA ILE A 222 0.45 -19.66 18.95
C ILE A 222 -0.72 -20.62 19.24
N LYS A 223 -0.67 -21.88 18.80
CA LYS A 223 -1.74 -22.85 19.08
C LYS A 223 -1.97 -23.05 20.58
N ASN A 224 -0.89 -23.10 21.37
CA ASN A 224 -0.94 -23.33 22.81
C ASN A 224 -1.47 -22.12 23.58
N VAL A 225 -0.94 -20.93 23.29
CA VAL A 225 -1.36 -19.68 23.94
C VAL A 225 -2.83 -19.37 23.62
N TYR A 226 -3.26 -19.59 22.36
CA TYR A 226 -4.62 -19.32 21.90
C TYR A 226 -5.57 -20.54 21.99
N LYS A 227 -5.21 -21.59 22.75
CA LYS A 227 -6.00 -22.84 22.81
C LYS A 227 -7.45 -22.64 23.24
N SER A 228 -7.71 -21.64 24.09
CA SER A 228 -9.03 -21.30 24.62
C SER A 228 -9.66 -20.07 23.92
N SER A 229 -8.94 -19.46 22.98
CA SER A 229 -9.42 -18.32 22.22
C SER A 229 -10.39 -18.77 21.12
N ARG A 230 -11.43 -17.97 20.87
CA ARG A 230 -12.42 -18.27 19.82
C ARG A 230 -11.81 -18.18 18.42
N THR A 231 -10.92 -17.22 18.23
CA THR A 231 -10.17 -17.00 17.00
C THR A 231 -8.69 -17.19 17.28
N LYS A 232 -7.96 -17.70 16.29
CA LYS A 232 -6.51 -17.84 16.33
C LYS A 232 -5.90 -16.86 15.33
N PRO A 233 -4.84 -16.13 15.72
CA PRO A 233 -4.17 -15.20 14.82
C PRO A 233 -3.45 -15.96 13.70
N LEU A 234 -3.32 -15.31 12.54
CA LEU A 234 -2.51 -15.81 11.44
C LEU A 234 -1.01 -15.67 11.76
N LEU A 235 -0.19 -16.57 11.22
CA LEU A 235 1.26 -16.46 11.20
C LEU A 235 1.74 -15.94 9.84
N LEU A 236 2.51 -14.85 9.89
CA LEU A 236 3.06 -14.11 8.75
C LEU A 236 4.59 -14.18 8.77
N ALA A 237 5.21 -14.26 7.59
CA ALA A 237 6.65 -14.29 7.39
C ALA A 237 6.98 -14.18 5.89
N PRO A 238 8.22 -13.82 5.49
CA PRO A 238 9.33 -13.44 6.34
C PRO A 238 9.51 -11.94 6.59
N GLY A 239 8.61 -11.10 6.08
CA GLY A 239 8.72 -9.65 6.23
C GLY A 239 10.01 -9.10 5.62
N GLY A 240 10.41 -9.61 4.44
CA GLY A 240 11.68 -9.26 3.79
C GLY A 240 11.56 -9.01 2.29
N PHE A 241 12.69 -8.84 1.60
CA PHE A 241 12.68 -8.74 0.14
C PHE A 241 12.58 -10.12 -0.50
N TYR A 242 11.82 -10.22 -1.59
CA TYR A 242 11.58 -11.48 -2.26
C TYR A 242 12.84 -12.05 -2.92
N GLU A 243 13.23 -13.26 -2.52
CA GLU A 243 14.26 -14.07 -3.17
C GLU A 243 13.71 -15.48 -3.40
N GLU A 244 13.47 -15.83 -4.68
CA GLU A 244 12.72 -17.04 -5.08
C GLU A 244 13.19 -18.32 -4.39
N LYS A 245 14.51 -18.55 -4.32
CA LYS A 245 15.07 -19.74 -3.67
C LYS A 245 14.81 -19.77 -2.18
N TRP A 246 14.97 -18.64 -1.48
CA TRP A 246 14.77 -18.58 -0.04
C TRP A 246 13.28 -18.75 0.31
N TYR A 247 12.39 -18.12 -0.46
CA TYR A 247 10.94 -18.16 -0.22
C TYR A 247 10.32 -19.53 -0.54
N SER A 248 10.71 -20.17 -1.65
CA SER A 248 10.27 -21.53 -1.98
C SER A 248 10.78 -22.55 -0.95
N GLU A 249 12.02 -22.39 -0.51
CA GLU A 249 12.64 -23.26 0.50
C GLU A 249 11.99 -23.09 1.88
N LEU A 250 11.58 -21.87 2.26
CA LEU A 250 10.85 -21.63 3.50
C LEU A 250 9.56 -22.47 3.56
N PHE A 251 8.78 -22.50 2.48
CA PHE A 251 7.57 -23.34 2.42
C PHE A 251 7.92 -24.82 2.50
N ARG A 252 8.98 -25.26 1.83
CA ARG A 252 9.43 -26.66 1.86
C ARG A 252 9.81 -27.10 3.27
N LEU A 253 10.52 -26.25 4.00
CA LEU A 253 11.06 -26.56 5.33
C LEU A 253 10.01 -26.41 6.45
N SER A 254 9.22 -25.34 6.43
CA SER A 254 8.16 -25.12 7.43
C SER A 254 6.97 -26.07 7.23
N GLY A 255 6.65 -26.43 5.98
CA GLY A 255 5.61 -27.38 5.63
C GLY A 255 4.17 -26.83 5.67
N PRO A 256 3.19 -27.65 5.26
CA PRO A 256 1.79 -27.25 5.13
C PRO A 256 1.15 -26.76 6.44
N GLY A 257 0.47 -25.61 6.37
CA GLY A 257 -0.35 -25.08 7.47
C GLY A 257 0.45 -24.45 8.63
N VAL A 258 1.76 -24.30 8.50
CA VAL A 258 2.58 -23.52 9.43
C VAL A 258 2.42 -22.03 9.12
N LEU A 259 2.89 -21.62 7.94
CA LEU A 259 2.79 -20.24 7.48
C LEU A 259 1.46 -19.98 6.77
N ASP A 260 0.68 -19.03 7.26
CA ASP A 260 -0.64 -18.69 6.70
C ASP A 260 -0.53 -17.59 5.62
N VAL A 261 0.50 -16.74 5.72
CA VAL A 261 0.71 -15.60 4.81
C VAL A 261 2.20 -15.43 4.52
N MET A 262 2.54 -15.37 3.23
CA MET A 262 3.86 -14.99 2.75
C MET A 262 3.93 -13.47 2.58
N THR A 263 4.66 -12.78 3.45
CA THR A 263 4.85 -11.33 3.41
C THR A 263 6.15 -10.95 2.71
N HIS A 264 6.12 -9.90 1.89
CA HIS A 264 7.33 -9.32 1.30
C HIS A 264 7.29 -7.79 1.31
N HIS A 265 8.46 -7.17 1.18
CA HIS A 265 8.64 -5.71 1.21
C HIS A 265 8.85 -5.13 -0.20
N ILE A 266 8.48 -3.85 -0.39
CA ILE A 266 8.62 -3.14 -1.67
C ILE A 266 9.20 -1.73 -1.48
N TYR A 267 10.41 -1.53 -2.01
CA TYR A 267 11.10 -0.24 -2.10
C TYR A 267 11.77 -0.08 -3.47
N ASN A 268 10.97 0.16 -4.50
CA ASN A 268 11.37 0.10 -5.90
C ASN A 268 11.68 1.45 -6.56
N LEU A 269 11.71 2.57 -5.82
CA LEU A 269 12.04 3.90 -6.37
C LEU A 269 13.50 4.33 -6.10
N GLY A 270 14.20 3.67 -5.17
CA GLY A 270 15.57 4.00 -4.76
C GLY A 270 15.67 4.70 -3.40
N PRO A 271 16.82 5.31 -3.05
CA PRO A 271 17.01 5.97 -1.76
C PRO A 271 16.24 7.29 -1.67
N GLY A 272 15.83 7.67 -0.45
CA GLY A 272 15.11 8.91 -0.20
C GLY A 272 15.80 10.21 -0.66
N ASN A 273 17.12 10.23 -0.81
CA ASN A 273 17.85 11.39 -1.32
C ASN A 273 18.09 11.38 -2.84
N ASP A 274 17.55 10.42 -3.59
CA ASP A 274 17.75 10.34 -5.03
C ASP A 274 17.02 11.50 -5.76
N PRO A 275 17.72 12.36 -6.51
CA PRO A 275 17.07 13.45 -7.25
C PRO A 275 16.13 12.94 -8.36
N LYS A 276 16.23 11.67 -8.77
CA LYS A 276 15.41 11.04 -9.82
C LYS A 276 14.10 10.43 -9.32
N LEU A 277 13.77 10.53 -8.02
CA LEU A 277 12.53 9.94 -7.49
C LEU A 277 11.29 10.42 -8.27
N GLY A 278 11.17 11.74 -8.50
CA GLY A 278 10.02 12.29 -9.21
C GLY A 278 9.91 11.81 -10.66
N SER A 279 11.03 11.74 -11.39
CA SER A 279 11.01 11.26 -12.78
C SER A 279 10.72 9.76 -12.87
N ARG A 280 11.21 8.97 -11.91
CA ARG A 280 10.92 7.52 -11.83
C ARG A 280 9.45 7.22 -11.54
N ILE A 281 8.82 8.03 -10.68
CA ILE A 281 7.39 7.91 -10.37
C ILE A 281 6.52 8.20 -11.61
N LEU A 282 6.97 9.05 -12.53
CA LEU A 282 6.23 9.41 -13.73
C LEU A 282 6.63 8.58 -14.97
N ASP A 283 7.54 7.62 -14.82
CA ASP A 283 8.01 6.76 -15.90
C ASP A 283 7.28 5.40 -15.86
N PRO A 284 6.34 5.14 -16.78
CA PRO A 284 5.57 3.89 -16.78
C PRO A 284 6.43 2.64 -17.02
N ASN A 285 7.55 2.77 -17.75
CA ASN A 285 8.47 1.64 -17.97
C ASN A 285 9.20 1.30 -16.66
N TYR A 286 9.74 2.31 -15.99
CA TYR A 286 10.40 2.13 -14.70
C TYR A 286 9.47 1.48 -13.66
N LEU A 287 8.23 1.97 -13.54
CA LEU A 287 7.25 1.40 -12.60
C LEU A 287 6.93 -0.06 -12.91
N SER A 288 6.81 -0.42 -14.18
CA SER A 288 6.44 -1.79 -14.59
C SER A 288 7.60 -2.77 -14.44
N GLU A 289 8.79 -2.40 -14.91
CA GLU A 289 9.98 -3.26 -14.91
C GLU A 289 10.48 -3.58 -13.49
N THR A 290 10.35 -2.63 -12.55
CA THR A 290 10.97 -2.75 -11.23
C THR A 290 10.23 -3.65 -10.24
N VAL A 291 8.93 -3.91 -10.44
CA VAL A 291 8.12 -4.58 -9.41
C VAL A 291 7.09 -5.59 -9.93
N SER A 292 6.62 -5.47 -11.17
CA SER A 292 5.57 -6.37 -11.71
C SER A 292 6.01 -7.84 -11.69
N GLY A 293 7.29 -8.09 -12.02
CA GLY A 293 7.89 -9.41 -11.93
C GLY A 293 7.87 -9.99 -10.51
N THR A 294 8.05 -9.15 -9.49
CA THR A 294 8.05 -9.57 -8.08
C THR A 294 6.67 -10.08 -7.65
N PHE A 295 5.59 -9.33 -7.90
CA PHE A 295 4.24 -9.76 -7.51
C PHE A 295 3.84 -11.08 -8.19
N LYS A 296 4.12 -11.19 -9.50
CA LYS A 296 3.87 -12.43 -10.25
C LYS A 296 4.68 -13.61 -9.69
N ASN A 297 5.94 -13.38 -9.34
CA ASN A 297 6.82 -14.44 -8.85
C ASN A 297 6.40 -14.92 -7.46
N VAL A 298 6.01 -14.00 -6.56
CA VAL A 298 5.46 -14.36 -5.25
C VAL A 298 4.19 -15.20 -5.40
N ASP A 299 3.24 -14.77 -6.24
CA ASP A 299 2.00 -15.52 -6.53
C ASP A 299 2.31 -16.92 -7.06
N ARG A 300 3.24 -17.04 -8.02
CA ARG A 300 3.70 -18.33 -8.54
C ARG A 300 4.32 -19.21 -7.45
N THR A 301 5.23 -18.67 -6.62
CA THR A 301 5.86 -19.44 -5.56
C THR A 301 4.85 -19.97 -4.54
N ILE A 302 3.82 -19.19 -4.20
CA ILE A 302 2.73 -19.66 -3.35
C ILE A 302 1.94 -20.77 -4.05
N GLN A 303 1.57 -20.60 -5.32
CA GLN A 303 0.83 -21.63 -6.06
C GLN A 303 1.60 -22.96 -6.16
N GLU A 304 2.92 -22.90 -6.33
CA GLU A 304 3.78 -24.08 -6.53
C GLU A 304 4.20 -24.74 -5.21
N HIS A 305 4.47 -23.96 -4.16
CA HIS A 305 5.12 -24.46 -2.94
C HIS A 305 4.28 -24.32 -1.66
N GLY A 306 3.30 -23.42 -1.64
CA GLY A 306 2.50 -23.13 -0.45
C GLY A 306 1.06 -22.73 -0.74
N PRO A 307 0.26 -23.52 -1.49
CA PRO A 307 -1.08 -23.11 -1.95
C PRO A 307 -2.11 -22.90 -0.83
N TRP A 308 -1.75 -23.18 0.43
CA TRP A 308 -2.54 -22.87 1.62
C TRP A 308 -2.33 -21.44 2.15
N ALA A 309 -1.30 -20.72 1.67
CA ALA A 309 -0.94 -19.40 2.12
C ALA A 309 -1.43 -18.31 1.16
N SER A 310 -1.41 -17.05 1.61
CA SER A 310 -1.71 -15.88 0.77
C SER A 310 -0.53 -14.90 0.67
N ALA A 311 -0.47 -14.12 -0.42
CA ALA A 311 0.58 -13.12 -0.64
C ALA A 311 0.19 -11.77 -0.03
N TRP A 312 1.04 -11.18 0.80
CA TRP A 312 0.86 -9.83 1.33
C TRP A 312 2.11 -8.99 1.08
N VAL A 313 1.92 -7.70 0.78
CA VAL A 313 2.99 -6.71 0.91
C VAL A 313 2.95 -6.21 2.35
N GLY A 314 3.88 -6.69 3.17
CA GLY A 314 3.95 -6.40 4.62
C GLY A 314 4.50 -5.01 4.95
N GLU A 315 5.26 -4.43 4.02
CA GLU A 315 5.83 -3.09 4.14
C GLU A 315 6.21 -2.53 2.76
N ALA A 316 5.84 -1.28 2.48
CA ALA A 316 6.26 -0.60 1.27
C ALA A 316 6.26 0.92 1.41
N GLY A 317 7.36 1.58 1.03
CA GLY A 317 7.48 3.04 1.07
C GLY A 317 7.91 3.68 -0.26
N GLY A 318 8.21 2.85 -1.28
CA GLY A 318 8.69 3.29 -2.59
C GLY A 318 10.15 3.70 -2.53
N ALA A 319 10.45 4.78 -1.82
CA ALA A 319 11.80 5.22 -1.51
C ALA A 319 12.23 4.77 -0.11
N PHE A 320 13.33 4.01 -0.01
CA PHE A 320 13.87 3.55 1.27
C PHE A 320 14.60 4.68 2.00
N ASN A 321 15.06 4.43 3.23
CA ASN A 321 15.69 5.44 4.10
C ASN A 321 14.76 6.63 4.43
N SER A 322 13.55 6.31 4.88
CA SER A 322 12.53 7.25 5.37
C SER A 322 11.82 8.09 4.29
N GLY A 323 11.86 7.67 3.02
CA GLY A 323 11.19 8.37 1.93
C GLY A 323 11.94 9.61 1.44
N GLY A 324 11.49 10.17 0.32
CA GLY A 324 12.05 11.39 -0.25
C GLY A 324 11.35 12.65 0.23
N ARG A 325 12.11 13.59 0.80
CA ARG A 325 11.60 14.89 1.24
C ARG A 325 10.99 15.66 0.06
N GLN A 326 9.79 16.21 0.25
CA GLN A 326 9.02 16.89 -0.82
C GLN A 326 8.70 15.98 -2.01
N VAL A 327 8.76 14.66 -1.83
CA VAL A 327 8.41 13.68 -2.86
C VAL A 327 7.39 12.73 -2.28
N SER A 328 7.79 11.96 -1.27
CA SER A 328 6.97 10.89 -0.69
C SER A 328 5.81 11.42 0.17
N ASP A 329 5.86 12.69 0.57
CA ASP A 329 4.83 13.40 1.34
C ASP A 329 3.95 14.30 0.46
N THR A 330 4.06 14.22 -0.87
CA THR A 330 3.37 15.13 -1.81
C THR A 330 2.55 14.36 -2.84
N PHE A 331 1.74 15.09 -3.61
CA PHE A 331 0.80 14.52 -4.59
C PHE A 331 1.47 13.56 -5.58
N ILE A 332 2.70 13.87 -6.03
CA ILE A 332 3.43 13.01 -6.97
C ILE A 332 3.52 11.55 -6.50
N ASN A 333 3.65 11.29 -5.19
CA ASN A 333 3.81 9.92 -4.71
C ASN A 333 2.53 9.08 -4.86
N SER A 334 1.36 9.72 -4.99
CA SER A 334 0.08 9.03 -5.19
C SER A 334 0.02 8.28 -6.52
N PHE A 335 0.77 8.72 -7.54
CA PHE A 335 0.92 7.97 -8.79
C PHE A 335 1.54 6.59 -8.53
N TRP A 336 2.71 6.56 -7.87
CA TRP A 336 3.37 5.31 -7.51
C TRP A 336 2.48 4.49 -6.58
N TYR A 337 1.93 5.09 -5.53
CA TYR A 337 1.23 4.34 -4.49
C TYR A 337 -0.03 3.63 -5.00
N LEU A 338 -0.88 4.33 -5.76
CA LEU A 338 -2.08 3.72 -6.35
C LEU A 338 -1.73 2.77 -7.49
N ASP A 339 -0.63 3.01 -8.19
CA ASP A 339 -0.12 2.07 -9.19
C ASP A 339 0.36 0.76 -8.56
N GLN A 340 1.04 0.81 -7.40
CA GLN A 340 1.42 -0.39 -6.65
C GLN A 340 0.20 -1.18 -6.18
N PHE A 341 -0.87 -0.51 -5.73
CA PHE A 341 -2.13 -1.16 -5.40
C PHE A 341 -2.72 -1.90 -6.60
N GLY A 342 -2.79 -1.21 -7.75
CA GLY A 342 -3.24 -1.79 -9.01
C GLY A 342 -2.41 -3.02 -9.42
N MET A 343 -1.09 -2.88 -9.50
CA MET A 343 -0.20 -3.98 -9.92
C MET A 343 -0.23 -5.19 -8.99
N SER A 344 -0.17 -4.98 -7.68
CA SER A 344 -0.18 -6.09 -6.71
C SER A 344 -1.52 -6.83 -6.70
N SER A 345 -2.65 -6.10 -6.82
CA SER A 345 -3.99 -6.69 -6.82
C SER A 345 -4.22 -7.69 -7.96
N MET A 346 -3.61 -7.46 -9.13
CA MET A 346 -3.72 -8.36 -10.30
C MET A 346 -3.01 -9.71 -10.10
N HIS A 347 -2.19 -9.84 -9.04
CA HIS A 347 -1.41 -11.03 -8.72
C HIS A 347 -1.77 -11.59 -7.34
N ASN A 348 -3.06 -11.58 -6.99
CA ASN A 348 -3.60 -12.17 -5.75
C ASN A 348 -2.93 -11.69 -4.45
N THR A 349 -2.31 -10.51 -4.45
CA THR A 349 -1.84 -9.88 -3.21
C THR A 349 -3.05 -9.42 -2.41
N LYS A 350 -3.22 -9.94 -1.19
CA LYS A 350 -4.42 -9.73 -0.38
C LYS A 350 -4.36 -8.46 0.45
N VAL A 351 -3.17 -8.02 0.86
CA VAL A 351 -2.96 -6.84 1.70
C VAL A 351 -1.72 -6.08 1.23
N TYR A 352 -1.78 -4.74 1.31
CA TYR A 352 -0.68 -3.84 1.01
C TYR A 352 -0.47 -2.82 2.13
N CYS A 353 0.60 -3.00 2.90
CA CYS A 353 0.97 -2.15 4.03
C CYS A 353 1.90 -1.02 3.64
N ARG A 354 1.41 0.22 3.72
CA ARG A 354 2.20 1.42 3.49
C ARG A 354 3.08 1.73 4.69
N GLN A 355 4.38 1.81 4.45
CA GLN A 355 5.33 2.47 5.33
C GLN A 355 5.20 4.00 5.14
N ALA A 356 4.70 4.76 6.10
CA ALA A 356 4.10 4.37 7.39
C ALA A 356 2.78 5.11 7.60
N LEU A 357 2.00 4.75 8.63
CA LEU A 357 0.85 5.56 9.06
C LEU A 357 1.32 6.96 9.50
N VAL A 358 2.37 7.01 10.33
CA VAL A 358 3.03 8.23 10.82
C VAL A 358 4.55 7.99 10.81
N GLY A 359 5.31 9.03 10.47
CA GLY A 359 6.78 8.99 10.48
C GLY A 359 7.39 8.78 9.09
N GLY A 360 8.63 9.28 8.93
CA GLY A 360 9.25 9.39 7.61
C GLY A 360 8.58 10.44 6.73
N PHE A 361 9.18 10.71 5.57
CA PHE A 361 8.55 11.54 4.53
C PHE A 361 7.47 10.78 3.76
N TYR A 362 7.38 9.46 3.88
CA TYR A 362 6.33 8.66 3.26
C TYR A 362 5.08 8.48 4.13
N GLY A 363 5.03 9.09 5.33
CA GLY A 363 3.94 8.92 6.27
C GLY A 363 2.60 9.32 5.67
N LEU A 364 1.56 8.50 5.85
CA LEU A 364 0.19 8.85 5.45
C LEU A 364 -0.29 10.10 6.19
N LEU A 365 0.13 10.28 7.43
CA LEU A 365 -0.11 11.46 8.25
C LEU A 365 1.22 12.16 8.54
N GLU A 366 1.20 13.49 8.56
CA GLU A 366 2.34 14.29 8.99
C GLU A 366 2.65 14.02 10.48
N LYS A 367 3.93 13.86 10.81
CA LYS A 367 4.37 13.25 12.08
C LYS A 367 4.09 14.07 13.35
N GLU A 368 3.92 15.37 13.25
CA GLU A 368 3.67 16.27 14.39
C GLU A 368 2.20 16.67 14.47
N THR A 369 1.62 17.00 13.32
CA THR A 369 0.27 17.57 13.23
C THR A 369 -0.81 16.54 12.97
N PHE A 370 -0.45 15.35 12.49
CA PHE A 370 -1.35 14.31 11.98
C PHE A 370 -2.23 14.74 10.81
N VAL A 371 -1.93 15.89 10.17
CA VAL A 371 -2.61 16.31 8.95
C VAL A 371 -2.34 15.26 7.87
N PRO A 372 -3.37 14.71 7.21
CA PRO A 372 -3.18 13.71 6.18
C PRO A 372 -2.41 14.26 4.97
N ASN A 373 -1.37 13.52 4.55
CA ASN A 373 -0.68 13.75 3.28
C ASN A 373 -1.52 13.19 2.11
N PRO A 374 -1.23 13.56 0.85
CA PRO A 374 -2.01 13.13 -0.32
C PRO A 374 -2.27 11.62 -0.41
N ASP A 375 -1.27 10.80 -0.09
CA ASP A 375 -1.40 9.34 -0.14
C ASP A 375 -2.44 8.76 0.81
N TYR A 376 -2.76 9.44 1.92
CA TYR A 376 -3.85 9.03 2.81
C TYR A 376 -5.20 9.08 2.09
N TYR A 377 -5.47 10.16 1.34
CA TYR A 377 -6.73 10.31 0.62
C TYR A 377 -6.82 9.34 -0.56
N SER A 378 -5.71 9.10 -1.25
CA SER A 378 -5.58 8.06 -2.27
C SER A 378 -5.95 6.67 -1.71
N ALA A 379 -5.37 6.28 -0.57
CA ALA A 379 -5.68 5.03 0.11
C ALA A 379 -7.15 4.97 0.59
N LEU A 380 -7.68 6.07 1.12
CA LEU A 380 -9.05 6.13 1.62
C LEU A 380 -10.09 6.00 0.48
N LEU A 381 -9.82 6.60 -0.68
CA LEU A 381 -10.66 6.42 -1.88
C LEU A 381 -10.61 4.99 -2.38
N TRP A 382 -9.41 4.39 -2.48
CA TRP A 382 -9.28 2.96 -2.81
C TRP A 382 -10.11 2.12 -1.85
N HIS A 383 -9.92 2.32 -0.54
CA HIS A 383 -10.63 1.57 0.49
C HIS A 383 -12.15 1.71 0.38
N ARG A 384 -12.68 2.87 -0.01
CA ARG A 384 -14.13 3.11 -0.12
C ARG A 384 -14.74 2.61 -1.42
N LEU A 385 -13.97 2.54 -2.50
CA LEU A 385 -14.51 2.36 -3.84
C LEU A 385 -14.12 1.03 -4.51
N MET A 386 -12.90 0.56 -4.28
CA MET A 386 -12.36 -0.66 -4.91
C MET A 386 -12.74 -1.89 -4.07
N GLY A 387 -13.54 -2.79 -4.64
CA GLY A 387 -13.96 -4.04 -4.00
C GLY A 387 -12.96 -5.17 -4.22
N LYS A 388 -13.31 -6.37 -3.71
CA LYS A 388 -12.41 -7.53 -3.68
C LYS A 388 -12.08 -8.13 -5.04
N GLY A 389 -13.10 -8.27 -5.90
CA GLY A 389 -12.93 -8.92 -7.20
C GLY A 389 -12.19 -8.04 -8.18
N VAL A 390 -11.04 -8.49 -8.66
CA VAL A 390 -10.23 -7.80 -9.68
C VAL A 390 -10.65 -8.29 -11.06
N LEU A 391 -10.92 -7.38 -12.00
CA LEU A 391 -11.37 -7.71 -13.34
C LEU A 391 -10.26 -7.55 -14.38
N GLY A 392 -10.35 -8.35 -15.45
CA GLY A 392 -9.46 -8.25 -16.59
C GLY A 392 -9.76 -7.03 -17.45
N VAL A 393 -8.71 -6.40 -17.96
CA VAL A 393 -8.78 -5.19 -18.78
C VAL A 393 -7.97 -5.37 -20.06
N GLN A 394 -8.55 -4.98 -21.18
CA GLN A 394 -7.85 -4.77 -22.44
C GLN A 394 -8.00 -3.30 -22.84
N THR A 395 -6.91 -2.65 -23.24
CA THR A 395 -6.92 -1.22 -23.59
C THR A 395 -6.02 -0.97 -24.80
N ASN A 396 -6.39 0.03 -25.60
CA ASN A 396 -5.52 0.57 -26.65
C ASN A 396 -4.79 1.86 -26.21
N ALA A 397 -4.93 2.26 -24.95
CA ALA A 397 -4.22 3.42 -24.40
C ALA A 397 -2.70 3.18 -24.42
N SER A 398 -1.93 4.26 -24.50
CA SER A 398 -0.50 4.21 -24.18
C SER A 398 -0.26 3.84 -22.71
N GLU A 399 0.95 3.36 -22.41
CA GLU A 399 1.39 2.99 -21.06
C GLU A 399 1.32 4.13 -20.02
N TYR A 400 1.21 5.38 -20.49
CA TYR A 400 1.01 6.55 -19.63
C TYR A 400 -0.37 6.61 -19.00
N LEU A 401 -1.38 5.90 -19.53
CA LEU A 401 -2.69 5.76 -18.89
C LEU A 401 -2.82 4.37 -18.27
N ARG A 402 -2.53 4.29 -16.97
CA ARG A 402 -2.62 3.03 -16.22
C ARG A 402 -4.06 2.81 -15.77
N THR A 403 -4.55 1.58 -15.93
CA THR A 403 -5.96 1.24 -15.72
C THR A 403 -6.09 -0.01 -14.87
N TYR A 404 -6.88 0.08 -13.80
CA TYR A 404 -7.22 -1.05 -12.92
C TYR A 404 -8.71 -1.08 -12.68
N VAL A 405 -9.33 -2.27 -12.72
CA VAL A 405 -10.79 -2.42 -12.58
C VAL A 405 -11.10 -3.46 -11.53
N HIS A 406 -11.96 -3.07 -10.59
CA HIS A 406 -12.47 -3.95 -9.56
C HIS A 406 -14.00 -3.94 -9.59
N CYS A 407 -14.62 -4.98 -9.04
CA CYS A 407 -15.99 -4.88 -8.56
C CYS A 407 -16.11 -3.72 -7.57
N SER A 408 -17.23 -3.00 -7.57
CA SER A 408 -17.42 -1.90 -6.63
C SER A 408 -17.57 -2.39 -5.19
N LYS A 409 -16.93 -1.70 -4.24
CA LYS A 409 -17.03 -2.09 -2.83
C LYS A 409 -18.43 -1.82 -2.27
N GLY A 410 -19.05 -2.85 -1.71
CA GLY A 410 -20.33 -2.74 -0.99
C GLY A 410 -21.55 -2.37 -1.84
N ARG A 411 -21.44 -2.41 -3.18
CA ARG A 411 -22.53 -2.12 -4.11
C ARG A 411 -22.30 -2.80 -5.46
N ALA A 412 -23.36 -2.93 -6.25
CA ALA A 412 -23.29 -3.47 -7.59
C ALA A 412 -22.44 -2.61 -8.54
N GLY A 413 -21.98 -3.22 -9.63
CA GLY A 413 -21.21 -2.58 -10.69
C GLY A 413 -19.70 -2.66 -10.46
N ILE A 414 -18.97 -1.76 -11.11
CA ILE A 414 -17.50 -1.74 -11.13
C ILE A 414 -16.95 -0.38 -10.76
N THR A 415 -15.72 -0.38 -10.25
CA THR A 415 -14.89 0.81 -10.04
C THR A 415 -13.63 0.69 -10.88
N ILE A 416 -13.31 1.77 -11.61
CA ILE A 416 -12.13 1.89 -12.45
C ILE A 416 -11.20 2.92 -11.82
N LEU A 417 -9.93 2.56 -11.62
CA LEU A 417 -8.85 3.50 -11.33
C LEU A 417 -8.10 3.81 -12.63
N LEU A 418 -7.97 5.09 -12.94
CA LEU A 418 -7.24 5.63 -14.09
C LEU A 418 -6.13 6.55 -13.59
N ILE A 419 -4.89 6.29 -13.98
CA ILE A 419 -3.71 7.07 -13.58
C ILE A 419 -3.06 7.61 -14.85
N ASN A 420 -3.09 8.93 -15.05
CA ASN A 420 -2.44 9.57 -16.18
C ASN A 420 -1.07 10.13 -15.78
N LEU A 421 -0.02 9.48 -16.25
CA LEU A 421 1.38 9.88 -16.06
C LEU A 421 1.89 10.84 -17.15
N SER A 422 1.11 11.08 -18.20
CA SER A 422 1.50 11.97 -19.29
C SER A 422 1.50 13.42 -18.83
N GLN A 423 2.55 14.16 -19.20
CA GLN A 423 2.66 15.59 -18.90
C GLN A 423 1.85 16.48 -19.86
N GLN A 424 1.47 15.96 -21.03
CA GLN A 424 0.91 16.77 -22.12
C GLN A 424 -0.40 16.20 -22.67
N THR A 425 -0.74 14.94 -22.36
CA THR A 425 -1.89 14.28 -22.99
C THR A 425 -3.07 14.19 -22.03
N THR A 426 -4.20 14.74 -22.44
CA THR A 426 -5.51 14.44 -21.86
C THR A 426 -6.06 13.20 -22.55
N PHE A 427 -6.45 12.19 -21.78
CA PHE A 427 -7.13 11.02 -22.32
C PHE A 427 -8.63 11.19 -22.28
N THR A 428 -9.29 10.86 -23.40
CA THR A 428 -10.73 10.64 -23.46
C THR A 428 -11.00 9.15 -23.47
N VAL A 429 -11.60 8.65 -22.41
CA VAL A 429 -11.77 7.21 -22.16
C VAL A 429 -13.20 6.78 -22.46
N ALA A 430 -13.34 5.84 -23.38
CA ALA A 430 -14.58 5.10 -23.62
C ALA A 430 -14.51 3.74 -22.91
N VAL A 431 -15.57 3.36 -22.19
CA VAL A 431 -15.65 2.07 -21.49
C VAL A 431 -16.60 1.13 -22.23
N SER A 432 -16.18 -0.11 -22.42
CA SER A 432 -16.94 -1.15 -23.11
C SER A 432 -16.90 -2.49 -22.36
N ASN A 433 -17.95 -3.28 -22.52
CA ASN A 433 -18.07 -4.59 -21.88
C ASN A 433 -17.63 -5.70 -22.86
N GLY A 434 -16.66 -6.51 -22.46
CA GLY A 434 -16.11 -7.63 -23.22
C GLY A 434 -17.04 -8.85 -23.32
N VAL A 435 -18.11 -8.93 -22.51
CA VAL A 435 -19.10 -10.04 -22.49
C VAL A 435 -19.66 -10.35 -23.89
N LYS A 436 -19.73 -9.37 -24.80
CA LYS A 436 -20.24 -9.58 -26.17
C LYS A 436 -19.25 -10.11 -27.19
N VAL A 437 -17.94 -10.09 -26.92
CA VAL A 437 -16.92 -10.53 -27.90
C VAL A 437 -16.81 -12.05 -27.92
N VAL A 438 -17.01 -12.73 -26.78
CA VAL A 438 -16.87 -14.19 -26.65
C VAL A 438 -18.03 -14.93 -27.34
N LEU A 439 -19.25 -14.41 -27.28
CA LEU A 439 -20.43 -15.04 -27.92
C LEU A 439 -20.46 -14.94 -29.46
N GLN A 440 -19.64 -14.07 -30.08
CA GLN A 440 -19.49 -14.03 -31.54
C GLN A 440 -18.31 -14.87 -32.06
N ALA A 441 -17.31 -15.13 -31.22
CA ALA A 441 -16.09 -15.84 -31.60
C ALA A 441 -16.28 -17.36 -31.81
N GLU A 442 -17.35 -17.96 -31.30
CA GLU A 442 -17.67 -19.37 -31.59
C GLU A 442 -18.26 -19.59 -33.00
N SER A 443 -18.52 -18.53 -33.77
CA SER A 443 -19.25 -18.66 -35.05
C SER A 443 -18.47 -18.33 -36.33
N THR A 444 -17.24 -17.82 -36.33
CA THR A 444 -16.53 -17.63 -37.62
C THR A 444 -15.01 -17.43 -37.54
N LYS A 445 -14.31 -18.13 -38.45
CA LYS A 445 -12.86 -18.05 -38.68
C LYS A 445 -12.35 -16.62 -38.93
N ARG A 446 -11.19 -16.34 -38.32
CA ARG A 446 -10.15 -15.34 -38.69
C ARG A 446 -10.55 -14.34 -39.78
N ARG A 447 -11.07 -13.17 -39.37
CA ARG A 447 -10.95 -11.91 -40.14
C ARG A 447 -10.61 -10.77 -39.20
N SER A 448 -9.89 -9.78 -39.75
CA SER A 448 -9.17 -8.72 -39.07
C SER A 448 -9.98 -7.96 -38.01
N PHE A 449 -9.33 -7.74 -36.86
CA PHE A 449 -9.89 -7.21 -35.61
C PHE A 449 -10.42 -5.75 -35.69
N LEU A 450 -10.16 -5.03 -36.77
CA LEU A 450 -10.47 -3.59 -36.90
C LEU A 450 -11.87 -3.26 -37.46
N GLU A 451 -12.62 -4.23 -37.99
CA GLU A 451 -13.92 -3.95 -38.64
C GLU A 451 -15.18 -4.24 -37.78
N THR A 452 -15.04 -4.81 -36.57
CA THR A 452 -16.20 -5.28 -35.78
C THR A 452 -16.59 -4.35 -34.62
N ILE A 453 -15.88 -3.23 -34.40
CA ILE A 453 -16.19 -2.28 -33.32
C ILE A 453 -17.21 -1.24 -33.82
N LYS A 454 -18.48 -1.66 -34.00
CA LYS A 454 -19.60 -0.73 -34.27
C LYS A 454 -20.74 -0.81 -33.26
N ASN A 455 -20.55 -1.45 -32.11
CA ASN A 455 -21.54 -1.45 -31.05
C ASN A 455 -21.06 -0.65 -29.84
N LYS A 456 -21.49 0.61 -29.77
CA LYS A 456 -21.48 1.41 -28.55
C LYS A 456 -22.30 0.70 -27.47
N VAL A 457 -21.74 0.68 -26.26
CA VAL A 457 -22.29 0.29 -24.95
C VAL A 457 -23.63 -0.44 -24.97
N SER A 458 -23.60 -1.76 -24.70
CA SER A 458 -24.80 -2.57 -24.55
C SER A 458 -25.25 -2.59 -23.09
N TRP A 459 -26.11 -1.65 -22.75
CA TRP A 459 -26.88 -1.65 -21.51
C TRP A 459 -28.01 -2.70 -21.63
N VAL A 460 -27.99 -3.78 -20.84
CA VAL A 460 -29.17 -4.66 -20.73
C VAL A 460 -30.00 -4.20 -19.54
N GLY A 461 -30.85 -3.23 -19.79
CA GLY A 461 -32.04 -2.94 -19.00
C GLY A 461 -33.23 -2.91 -19.94
N ASN A 462 -33.94 -4.04 -20.08
CA ASN A 462 -35.29 -4.04 -20.66
C ASN A 462 -36.23 -3.32 -19.70
N LYS A 463 -36.20 -1.98 -19.67
CA LYS A 463 -37.27 -1.08 -19.22
C LYS A 463 -36.81 0.37 -19.41
N ALA A 464 -37.68 1.16 -20.03
CA ALA A 464 -37.45 2.55 -20.38
C ALA A 464 -37.06 3.43 -19.17
N SER A 465 -35.78 3.79 -19.05
CA SER A 465 -35.30 5.06 -18.46
C SER A 465 -33.84 5.33 -18.85
N ASP A 466 -33.54 5.27 -20.14
CA ASP A 466 -32.18 5.43 -20.69
C ASP A 466 -31.59 6.86 -20.54
N GLY A 467 -32.32 7.77 -19.89
CA GLY A 467 -31.97 9.18 -19.67
C GLY A 467 -31.37 9.52 -18.29
N TYR A 468 -31.26 8.58 -17.34
CA TYR A 468 -30.92 8.90 -15.94
C TYR A 468 -29.83 8.04 -15.28
N LEU A 469 -29.09 7.23 -16.04
CA LEU A 469 -27.98 6.46 -15.48
C LEU A 469 -26.75 7.36 -15.31
N ASN A 470 -26.38 7.60 -14.06
CA ASN A 470 -25.22 8.41 -13.67
C ASN A 470 -24.05 7.52 -13.25
N ARG A 471 -22.85 7.87 -13.70
CA ARG A 471 -21.60 7.41 -13.10
C ARG A 471 -21.10 8.42 -12.08
N GLU A 472 -20.29 7.96 -11.14
CA GLU A 472 -19.63 8.80 -10.15
C GLU A 472 -18.15 8.92 -10.50
N GLU A 473 -17.60 10.13 -10.46
CA GLU A 473 -16.19 10.38 -10.71
C GLU A 473 -15.53 11.10 -9.53
N TYR A 474 -14.32 10.67 -9.20
CA TYR A 474 -13.47 11.23 -8.16
C TYR A 474 -12.12 11.57 -8.81
N HIS A 475 -11.96 12.83 -9.20
CA HIS A 475 -10.74 13.33 -9.84
C HIS A 475 -9.79 13.92 -8.80
N LEU A 476 -8.60 13.33 -8.70
CA LEU A 476 -7.52 13.78 -7.85
C LEU A 476 -6.52 14.58 -8.66
N SER A 477 -6.21 15.77 -8.17
CA SER A 477 -5.21 16.66 -8.75
C SER A 477 -4.41 17.36 -7.65
N PRO A 478 -3.20 17.82 -7.93
CA PRO A 478 -2.48 18.67 -7.01
C PRO A 478 -3.11 20.07 -6.96
N LYS A 479 -3.04 20.72 -5.80
CA LYS A 479 -3.33 22.15 -5.71
C LYS A 479 -2.41 22.95 -6.65
N ASP A 480 -3.01 23.88 -7.39
CA ASP A 480 -2.32 24.80 -8.32
C ASP A 480 -1.50 24.11 -9.43
N GLY A 481 -1.73 22.81 -9.69
CA GLY A 481 -0.93 22.04 -10.66
C GLY A 481 0.44 21.59 -10.14
N ASP A 482 0.78 21.87 -8.88
CA ASP A 482 2.09 21.54 -8.30
C ASP A 482 2.14 20.10 -7.78
N LEU A 483 2.82 19.20 -8.49
CA LEU A 483 2.99 17.80 -8.06
C LEU A 483 3.71 17.65 -6.70
N ARG A 484 4.42 18.69 -6.26
CA ARG A 484 5.09 18.78 -4.94
C ARG A 484 4.16 19.32 -3.85
N SER A 485 2.91 19.62 -4.17
CA SER A 485 1.92 20.05 -3.20
C SER A 485 1.56 18.91 -2.23
N LYS A 486 1.45 19.27 -0.95
CA LYS A 486 0.86 18.41 0.09
C LYS A 486 -0.66 18.50 0.14
N VAL A 487 -1.25 19.44 -0.60
CA VAL A 487 -2.71 19.60 -0.68
C VAL A 487 -3.20 18.93 -1.96
N MET A 488 -3.96 17.85 -1.77
CA MET A 488 -4.69 17.17 -2.84
C MET A 488 -6.07 17.81 -3.00
N LEU A 489 -6.51 17.95 -4.25
CA LEU A 489 -7.86 18.34 -4.59
C LEU A 489 -8.68 17.09 -4.97
N LEU A 490 -9.93 17.04 -4.54
CA LEU A 490 -10.94 16.12 -5.06
C LEU A 490 -11.98 16.92 -5.85
N ASN A 491 -12.10 16.63 -7.14
CA ASN A 491 -13.04 17.32 -8.03
C ASN A 491 -12.86 18.86 -7.97
N GLY A 492 -11.61 19.32 -7.86
CA GLY A 492 -11.23 20.73 -7.74
C GLY A 492 -11.30 21.33 -6.32
N ASN A 493 -11.79 20.59 -5.31
CA ASN A 493 -11.91 21.07 -3.94
C ASN A 493 -10.78 20.54 -3.05
N PRO A 494 -10.09 21.38 -2.25
CA PRO A 494 -9.06 20.93 -1.33
C PRO A 494 -9.56 19.89 -0.31
N LEU A 495 -8.77 18.83 -0.13
CA LEU A 495 -8.98 17.84 0.92
C LEU A 495 -8.15 18.21 2.15
N GLU A 496 -8.81 18.85 3.11
CA GLU A 496 -8.20 19.26 4.38
C GLU A 496 -9.10 18.83 5.54
N PRO A 497 -8.53 18.39 6.67
CA PRO A 497 -9.31 18.09 7.85
C PRO A 497 -9.94 19.39 8.41
N THR A 498 -11.08 19.25 9.08
CA THR A 498 -11.68 20.38 9.81
C THR A 498 -10.80 20.77 11.00
N ILE A 499 -11.04 21.94 11.60
CA ILE A 499 -10.37 22.36 12.85
C ILE A 499 -10.58 21.33 13.97
N ALA A 500 -11.71 20.61 13.97
CA ALA A 500 -12.02 19.54 14.92
C ALA A 500 -11.36 18.19 14.57
N GLY A 501 -10.56 18.14 13.50
CA GLY A 501 -9.88 16.95 13.01
C GLY A 501 -10.77 15.97 12.23
N ASP A 502 -11.95 16.40 11.75
CA ASP A 502 -12.79 15.54 10.91
C ASP A 502 -12.20 15.40 9.52
N ILE A 503 -12.11 14.16 9.04
CA ILE A 503 -11.68 13.86 7.68
C ILE A 503 -12.74 14.38 6.69
N PRO A 504 -12.35 15.13 5.64
CA PRO A 504 -13.30 15.69 4.68
C PRO A 504 -14.13 14.60 4.00
N LYS A 505 -15.36 14.95 3.64
CA LYS A 505 -16.20 14.06 2.83
C LYS A 505 -15.59 13.91 1.44
N LEU A 506 -15.56 12.68 0.95
CA LEU A 506 -15.08 12.36 -0.39
C LEU A 506 -16.31 12.22 -1.28
N GLU A 507 -16.80 13.34 -1.80
CA GLU A 507 -18.02 13.38 -2.61
C GLU A 507 -17.69 13.28 -4.11
N PRO A 508 -18.43 12.46 -4.88
CA PRO A 508 -18.24 12.38 -6.33
C PRO A 508 -18.87 13.55 -7.07
N VAL A 509 -18.39 13.80 -8.28
CA VAL A 509 -19.20 14.45 -9.32
C VAL A 509 -19.96 13.39 -10.11
N ARG A 510 -21.16 13.71 -10.57
CA ARG A 510 -22.03 12.78 -11.29
C ARG A 510 -22.14 13.20 -12.75
N HIS A 511 -21.88 12.26 -13.64
CA HIS A 511 -21.99 12.46 -15.09
C HIS A 511 -22.86 11.37 -15.71
N GLY A 512 -23.56 11.68 -16.80
CA GLY A 512 -24.33 10.67 -17.53
C GLY A 512 -23.40 9.61 -18.12
N VAL A 513 -23.73 8.32 -17.97
CA VAL A 513 -22.84 7.20 -18.39
C VAL A 513 -22.37 7.24 -19.85
N LYS A 514 -23.09 7.93 -20.75
CA LYS A 514 -22.75 8.08 -22.17
C LYS A 514 -21.81 9.27 -22.45
N SER A 515 -21.57 10.17 -21.49
CA SER A 515 -20.61 11.27 -21.70
C SER A 515 -19.18 10.74 -21.70
N PRO A 516 -18.24 11.39 -22.41
CA PRO A 516 -16.84 10.99 -22.35
C PRO A 516 -16.28 11.14 -20.93
N VAL A 517 -15.36 10.25 -20.55
CA VAL A 517 -14.54 10.40 -19.33
C VAL A 517 -13.25 11.10 -19.73
N TYR A 518 -12.93 12.21 -19.09
CA TYR A 518 -11.70 12.97 -19.35
C TYR A 518 -10.72 12.78 -18.21
N ILE A 519 -9.48 12.39 -18.54
CA ILE A 519 -8.39 12.25 -17.58
C ILE A 519 -7.29 13.24 -17.96
N ASN A 520 -7.17 14.30 -17.16
CA ASN A 520 -6.21 15.37 -17.40
C ASN A 520 -4.76 14.88 -17.26
N PRO A 521 -3.78 15.56 -17.88
CA PRO A 521 -2.36 15.26 -17.67
C PRO A 521 -2.03 15.27 -16.18
N LEU A 522 -1.18 14.33 -15.75
CA LEU A 522 -0.70 14.25 -14.36
C LEU A 522 -1.85 14.30 -13.33
N SER A 523 -2.86 13.45 -13.53
CA SER A 523 -4.01 13.32 -12.63
C SER A 523 -4.43 11.86 -12.46
N ILE A 524 -5.25 11.62 -11.43
CA ILE A 524 -5.74 10.28 -11.08
C ILE A 524 -7.25 10.35 -10.93
N SER A 525 -7.98 9.36 -11.42
CA SER A 525 -9.44 9.33 -11.30
C SER A 525 -9.95 7.96 -10.88
N PHE A 526 -10.90 7.94 -9.94
CA PHE A 526 -11.75 6.78 -9.69
C PHE A 526 -13.10 7.00 -10.37
N ILE A 527 -13.54 6.04 -11.19
CA ILE A 527 -14.80 6.08 -11.93
C ILE A 527 -15.66 4.90 -11.48
N VAL A 528 -16.81 5.18 -10.87
CA VAL A 528 -17.76 4.14 -10.44
C VAL A 528 -18.89 4.05 -11.44
N LEU A 529 -19.17 2.84 -11.90
CA LEU A 529 -20.25 2.50 -12.82
C LEU A 529 -21.21 1.53 -12.12
N PRO A 530 -22.20 2.03 -11.36
CA PRO A 530 -23.03 1.20 -10.47
C PRO A 530 -23.90 0.16 -11.18
N THR A 531 -24.18 0.39 -12.45
CA THR A 531 -25.09 -0.41 -13.27
C THR A 531 -24.36 -1.11 -14.42
N PHE A 532 -23.02 -1.18 -14.37
CA PHE A 532 -22.23 -1.93 -15.34
C PHE A 532 -22.51 -3.44 -15.24
N ASP A 533 -22.73 -4.08 -16.39
CA ASP A 533 -22.99 -5.51 -16.49
C ASP A 533 -21.69 -6.31 -16.32
N ALA A 534 -21.38 -6.67 -15.08
CA ALA A 534 -20.29 -7.57 -14.73
C ALA A 534 -20.84 -8.70 -13.84
N PRO A 535 -21.25 -9.85 -14.44
CA PRO A 535 -21.73 -11.00 -13.68
C PRO A 535 -20.78 -11.48 -12.58
N ALA A 536 -19.47 -11.31 -12.78
CA ALA A 536 -18.45 -11.63 -11.76
C ALA A 536 -18.51 -10.75 -10.49
N CYS A 537 -19.29 -9.67 -10.51
CA CYS A 537 -19.45 -8.71 -9.42
C CYS A 537 -20.84 -8.73 -8.78
N SER A 538 -21.67 -9.73 -9.11
CA SER A 538 -23.05 -9.88 -8.63
C SER A 538 -23.17 -10.83 -7.45
#